data_AF-A0AAD9F3B1-F1
#
_entry.id   AF-A0AAD9F3B1-F1
#
_cell.length_a   1.000
_cell.length_b   1.000
_cell.length_c   1.000
_cell.angle_alpha   90.00
_cell.angle_beta   90.00
_cell.angle_gamma   90.00
#
_symmetry.space_group_name_H-M   'P 1'
#
loop_
_entity.id
_entity.type
_entity.pdbx_description
1 polymer ?
#
loop_
_entity_poly.entity_id
_entity_poly.type
_entity_poly.pdbx_seq_one_letter_code
_entity_poly.pdbx_strand_id
1 'polypeptide(L)'
;MPLNHRRPSFMNPSSDILAFSISEEIEIDSPTVLCHNDLLTKNIIYNHKEGMVKFIDYEYADYNYQAFDIGNHFNEFAGVNDVNYSRYPSRELQRDWLMAYLQSYNHSTGREVTVTEAEVTKLYIQVCKFSLASNFLWGLWAILQSRFSSIDFDFERFVFKMLNK
;
A
#
# COMPACT_ATOMS: atom_id res chain seq x y z
N MET A 1 -15.88 -39.36 -4.29
CA MET A 1 -16.04 -38.47 -3.12
C MET A 1 -15.03 -37.34 -3.26
N PRO A 2 -15.45 -36.08 -3.41
CA PRO A 2 -14.52 -34.96 -3.48
C PRO A 2 -14.17 -34.48 -2.06
N LEU A 3 -12.89 -34.49 -1.72
CA LEU A 3 -12.35 -33.86 -0.52
C LEU A 3 -12.35 -32.34 -0.75
N ASN A 4 -13.32 -31.69 -0.13
CA ASN A 4 -13.50 -30.25 -0.12
C ASN A 4 -12.45 -29.63 0.82
N HIS A 5 -11.22 -29.44 0.35
CA HIS A 5 -10.23 -28.63 1.06
C HIS A 5 -10.60 -27.16 0.90
N ARG A 6 -11.53 -26.68 1.74
CA ARG A 6 -11.63 -25.25 2.02
C ARG A 6 -10.28 -24.82 2.59
N ARG A 7 -9.55 -23.98 1.84
CA ARG A 7 -8.43 -23.22 2.40
C ARG A 7 -8.99 -22.47 3.63
N PRO A 8 -8.29 -22.46 4.77
CA PRO A 8 -8.65 -21.55 5.83
C PRO A 8 -8.52 -20.14 5.26
N SER A 9 -9.65 -19.45 5.10
CA SER A 9 -9.62 -17.98 5.05
C SER A 9 -9.06 -17.55 6.38
N PHE A 10 -7.76 -17.24 6.43
CA PHE A 10 -7.21 -16.53 7.56
C PHE A 10 -7.99 -15.22 7.65
N MET A 11 -8.89 -15.13 8.62
CA MET A 11 -9.38 -13.84 9.10
C MET A 11 -8.14 -12.96 9.27
N ASN A 12 -8.14 -11.80 8.63
CA ASN A 12 -7.10 -10.80 8.78
C ASN A 12 -7.57 -9.68 9.72
N PRO A 13 -7.65 -9.90 11.05
CA PRO A 13 -7.89 -8.81 11.98
C PRO A 13 -6.60 -8.02 12.26
N SER A 14 -5.51 -8.23 11.51
CA SER A 14 -4.19 -7.69 11.87
C SER A 14 -3.83 -6.40 11.15
N SER A 15 -4.23 -6.19 9.89
CA SER A 15 -3.94 -4.94 9.17
C SER A 15 -4.73 -3.77 9.75
N ASP A 16 -6.02 -3.98 10.01
CA ASP A 16 -6.92 -2.90 10.38
C ASP A 16 -6.69 -2.46 11.82
N ILE A 17 -6.42 -3.40 12.74
CA ILE A 17 -6.08 -3.06 14.12
C ILE A 17 -4.76 -2.29 14.18
N LEU A 18 -3.75 -2.70 13.41
CA LEU A 18 -2.45 -2.02 13.43
C LEU A 18 -2.54 -0.63 12.78
N ALA A 19 -3.23 -0.52 11.64
CA ALA A 19 -3.47 0.76 10.98
C ALA A 19 -4.30 1.71 11.86
N PHE A 20 -5.34 1.18 12.52
CA PHE A 20 -6.17 1.91 13.48
C PHE A 20 -5.35 2.40 14.67
N SER A 21 -4.57 1.52 15.34
CA SER A 21 -3.73 1.91 16.48
C SER A 21 -2.67 2.95 16.11
N ILE A 22 -2.04 2.84 14.93
CA ILE A 22 -1.08 3.84 14.44
C ILE A 22 -1.77 5.19 14.16
N SER A 23 -3.00 5.17 13.67
CA SER A 23 -3.78 6.38 13.37
C SER A 23 -4.36 7.08 14.61
N GLU A 24 -4.62 6.35 15.70
CA GLU A 24 -5.03 6.96 16.98
C GLU A 24 -3.85 7.63 17.69
N GLU A 25 -2.67 7.00 17.67
CA GLU A 25 -1.47 7.56 18.32
C GLU A 25 -0.82 8.69 17.51
N ILE A 26 -0.92 8.61 16.19
CA ILE A 26 -0.44 9.65 15.28
C ILE A 26 -1.67 10.31 14.70
N GLU A 27 -2.01 11.51 15.16
CA GLU A 27 -3.13 12.33 14.68
C GLU A 27 -3.01 12.56 13.15
N ILE A 28 -3.47 11.59 12.36
CA ILE A 28 -3.35 11.55 10.91
C ILE A 28 -4.76 11.73 10.33
N ASP A 29 -5.08 12.97 9.98
CA ASP A 29 -6.33 13.36 9.33
C ASP A 29 -6.38 12.94 7.84
N SER A 30 -6.27 11.63 7.58
CA SER A 30 -6.42 11.05 6.23
C SER A 30 -7.82 10.46 6.08
N PRO A 31 -8.51 10.67 4.95
CA PRO A 31 -9.85 10.13 4.76
C PRO A 31 -9.81 8.60 4.60
N THR A 32 -10.83 7.93 5.14
CA THR A 32 -11.10 6.52 4.88
C THR A 32 -11.80 6.37 3.53
N VAL A 33 -11.23 5.55 2.65
CA VAL A 33 -11.73 5.27 1.29
C VAL A 33 -11.62 3.78 1.00
N LEU A 34 -12.23 3.31 -0.09
CA LEU A 34 -11.97 1.95 -0.57
C LEU A 34 -10.52 1.87 -1.08
N CYS A 35 -9.71 1.05 -0.42
CA CYS A 35 -8.32 0.82 -0.75
C CYS A 35 -8.13 -0.60 -1.31
N HIS A 36 -7.08 -0.78 -2.11
CA HIS A 36 -6.67 -2.10 -2.57
C HIS A 36 -5.85 -2.85 -1.51
N ASN A 37 -5.05 -2.11 -0.72
CA ASN A 37 -4.16 -2.58 0.34
C ASN A 37 -2.99 -3.48 -0.12
N ASP A 38 -2.89 -3.79 -1.41
CA ASP A 38 -1.83 -4.65 -2.00
C ASP A 38 -1.41 -4.18 -3.40
N LEU A 39 -1.26 -2.86 -3.61
CA LEU A 39 -0.92 -2.27 -4.92
C LEU A 39 0.55 -2.41 -5.32
N LEU A 40 1.04 -3.64 -5.37
CA LEU A 40 2.37 -3.97 -5.87
C LEU A 40 2.39 -4.21 -7.38
N THR A 41 3.55 -4.06 -8.03
CA THR A 41 3.65 -4.00 -9.52
C THR A 41 2.99 -5.17 -10.25
N LYS A 42 3.01 -6.38 -9.66
CA LYS A 42 2.36 -7.60 -10.21
C LYS A 42 0.83 -7.45 -10.34
N ASN A 43 0.21 -6.60 -9.52
CA ASN A 43 -1.23 -6.35 -9.47
C ASN A 43 -1.65 -5.20 -10.38
N ILE A 44 -0.72 -4.62 -11.16
CA ILE A 44 -0.96 -3.53 -12.11
C ILE A 44 -0.72 -4.05 -13.53
N ILE A 45 -1.78 -4.17 -14.32
CA ILE A 45 -1.73 -4.65 -15.70
C ILE A 45 -1.84 -3.46 -16.65
N TYR A 46 -0.80 -3.23 -17.45
CA TYR A 46 -0.81 -2.23 -18.52
C TYR A 46 -1.07 -2.87 -19.88
N ASN A 47 -2.19 -2.53 -20.50
CA ASN A 47 -2.49 -2.87 -21.88
C ASN A 47 -1.92 -1.80 -22.83
N HIS A 48 -0.73 -2.08 -23.39
CA HIS A 48 -0.07 -1.19 -24.35
C HIS A 48 -0.92 -0.85 -25.59
N LYS A 49 -1.76 -1.79 -26.06
CA LYS A 49 -2.57 -1.56 -27.27
C LYS A 49 -3.71 -0.56 -27.04
N GLU A 50 -4.27 -0.59 -25.84
CA GLU A 50 -5.41 0.24 -25.45
C GLU A 50 -4.98 1.48 -24.65
N GLY A 51 -3.70 1.59 -24.28
CA GLY A 51 -3.19 2.65 -23.41
C GLY A 51 -3.85 2.64 -22.02
N MET A 52 -4.30 1.48 -21.55
CA MET A 52 -5.13 1.35 -20.34
C MET A 52 -4.41 0.58 -19.23
N VAL A 53 -4.52 1.09 -18.01
CA VAL A 53 -4.07 0.40 -16.79
C VAL A 53 -5.27 -0.21 -16.08
N LYS A 54 -5.13 -1.45 -15.60
CA LYS A 54 -6.12 -2.15 -14.76
C LYS A 54 -5.44 -2.71 -13.52
N PHE A 55 -6.13 -2.64 -12.40
CA PHE A 55 -5.73 -3.32 -11.17
C PHE A 55 -6.44 -4.68 -11.06
N ILE A 56 -5.78 -5.64 -10.43
CA ILE A 56 -6.27 -7.01 -10.22
C ILE A 56 -5.92 -7.47 -8.79
N ASP A 57 -6.48 -8.60 -8.37
CA ASP A 57 -6.14 -9.25 -7.08
C ASP A 57 -6.56 -8.43 -5.84
N TYR A 58 -7.86 -8.18 -5.74
CA TYR A 58 -8.49 -7.41 -4.66
C TYR A 58 -8.69 -8.23 -3.35
N GLU A 59 -7.87 -9.24 -3.08
CA GLU A 59 -8.09 -10.13 -1.92
C GLU A 59 -7.96 -9.43 -0.57
N TYR A 60 -7.21 -8.33 -0.52
CA TYR A 60 -7.04 -7.46 0.66
C TYR A 60 -7.84 -6.15 0.57
N ALA A 61 -8.68 -5.97 -0.44
CA ALA A 61 -9.38 -4.70 -0.64
C ALA A 61 -10.42 -4.47 0.45
N ASP A 62 -10.32 -3.33 1.14
CA ASP A 62 -11.25 -2.90 2.19
C ASP A 62 -11.17 -1.38 2.39
N TYR A 63 -12.03 -0.83 3.23
CA TYR A 63 -11.96 0.54 3.70
C TYR A 63 -10.72 0.76 4.56
N ASN A 64 -9.84 1.64 4.12
CA ASN A 64 -8.63 1.99 4.84
C ASN A 64 -8.28 3.47 4.58
N TYR A 65 -7.22 3.97 5.23
CA TYR A 65 -6.73 5.32 4.98
C TYR A 65 -6.19 5.46 3.57
N GLN A 66 -6.64 6.49 2.86
CA GLN A 66 -6.15 6.84 1.52
C GLN A 66 -4.62 6.90 1.47
N ALA A 67 -4.00 7.54 2.46
CA ALA A 67 -2.56 7.69 2.51
C ALA A 67 -1.82 6.36 2.78
N PHE A 68 -2.47 5.36 3.35
CA PHE A 68 -1.89 4.03 3.53
C PHE A 68 -1.70 3.31 2.21
N ASP A 69 -2.73 3.25 1.37
CA ASP A 69 -2.67 2.54 0.09
C ASP A 69 -1.62 3.17 -0.85
N ILE A 70 -1.54 4.50 -0.84
CA ILE A 70 -0.52 5.26 -1.59
C ILE A 70 0.89 5.01 -1.03
N GLY A 71 1.06 5.11 0.30
CA GLY A 71 2.35 4.86 0.95
C GLY A 71 2.86 3.44 0.74
N ASN A 72 1.94 2.47 0.76
CA ASN A 72 2.21 1.08 0.42
C ASN A 72 2.67 0.96 -1.03
N HIS A 73 1.94 1.53 -1.98
CA HIS A 73 2.31 1.53 -3.40
C HIS A 73 3.71 2.12 -3.64
N PHE A 74 4.09 3.21 -2.96
CA PHE A 74 5.43 3.79 -3.08
C PHE A 74 6.53 2.88 -2.51
N ASN A 75 6.26 2.15 -1.43
CA ASN A 75 7.23 1.16 -0.91
C ASN A 75 7.53 0.06 -1.93
N GLU A 76 6.54 -0.35 -2.71
CA GLU A 76 6.67 -1.42 -3.71
C GLU A 76 7.61 -1.07 -4.87
N PHE A 77 7.93 0.22 -5.09
CA PHE A 77 8.94 0.63 -6.07
C PHE A 77 10.32 0.04 -5.76
N ALA A 78 10.64 -0.18 -4.48
CA ALA A 78 11.88 -0.82 -4.10
C ALA A 78 11.94 -2.29 -4.56
N GLY A 79 10.78 -2.93 -4.79
CA GLY A 79 10.65 -4.33 -5.14
C GLY A 79 10.77 -5.26 -3.93
N VAL A 80 10.19 -6.45 -4.06
CA VAL A 80 10.09 -7.45 -2.97
C VAL A 80 11.28 -8.41 -2.95
N ASN A 81 11.59 -9.05 -4.08
CA ASN A 81 12.67 -10.05 -4.17
C ASN A 81 14.06 -9.38 -4.22
N ASP A 82 14.20 -8.41 -5.13
CA ASP A 82 15.43 -7.64 -5.33
C ASP A 82 15.26 -6.20 -4.84
N VAL A 83 15.09 -6.07 -3.51
CA VAL A 83 14.90 -4.76 -2.86
C VAL A 83 16.03 -3.81 -3.23
N ASN A 84 15.66 -2.69 -3.85
CA ASN A 84 16.53 -1.57 -4.17
C ASN A 84 15.85 -0.24 -3.83
N TYR A 85 16.23 0.35 -2.70
CA TYR A 85 15.68 1.63 -2.24
C TYR A 85 16.01 2.83 -3.13
N SER A 86 17.01 2.73 -4.01
CA SER A 86 17.26 3.77 -5.01
C SER A 86 16.12 3.93 -6.01
N ARG A 87 15.18 2.98 -6.06
CA ARG A 87 13.98 3.03 -6.91
C ARG A 87 12.79 3.69 -6.23
N TYR A 88 12.84 3.90 -4.91
CA TYR A 88 11.78 4.61 -4.18
C TYR A 88 11.55 5.97 -4.85
N PRO A 89 10.29 6.39 -5.09
CA PRO A 89 9.99 7.55 -5.91
C PRO A 89 10.63 8.82 -5.32
N SER A 90 11.25 9.64 -6.18
CA SER A 90 11.82 10.92 -5.76
C SER A 90 10.74 11.85 -5.23
N ARG A 91 11.14 12.91 -4.51
CA ARG A 91 10.19 13.88 -3.96
C ARG A 91 9.36 14.56 -5.06
N GLU A 92 9.96 14.82 -6.20
CA GLU A 92 9.32 15.40 -7.38
C GLU A 92 8.28 14.43 -7.97
N LEU A 93 8.65 13.16 -8.15
CA LEU A 93 7.73 12.13 -8.64
C LEU A 93 6.56 11.91 -7.67
N GLN A 94 6.82 11.86 -6.37
CA GLN A 94 5.76 11.76 -5.36
C GLN A 94 4.82 12.95 -5.44
N ARG A 95 5.34 14.19 -5.53
CA ARG A 95 4.51 15.39 -5.67
C ARG A 95 3.62 15.32 -6.90
N ASP A 96 4.18 15.01 -8.06
CA ASP A 96 3.43 14.98 -9.33
C ASP A 96 2.37 13.87 -9.33
N TRP A 97 2.71 12.70 -8.77
CA TRP A 97 1.77 11.59 -8.60
C TRP A 97 0.61 11.97 -7.67
N LEU A 98 0.90 12.55 -6.50
CA LEU A 98 -0.12 12.96 -5.53
C LEU A 98 -1.03 14.06 -6.08
N MET A 99 -0.48 14.99 -6.87
CA MET A 99 -1.26 16.00 -7.57
C MET A 99 -2.23 15.36 -8.57
N ALA A 100 -1.75 14.47 -9.44
CA ALA A 100 -2.59 13.78 -10.42
C ALA A 100 -3.67 12.92 -9.75
N TYR A 101 -3.32 12.25 -8.64
CA TYR A 101 -4.24 11.48 -7.84
C TYR A 101 -5.36 12.35 -7.24
N LEU A 102 -5.01 13.47 -6.57
CA LEU A 102 -6.00 14.37 -5.97
C LEU A 102 -6.92 14.99 -7.03
N GLN A 103 -6.39 15.38 -8.19
CA GLN A 103 -7.20 15.89 -9.30
C GLN A 103 -8.23 14.85 -9.78
N SER A 104 -7.77 13.60 -9.97
CA SER A 104 -8.63 12.49 -10.41
C SER A 104 -9.66 12.10 -9.34
N TYR A 105 -9.25 12.11 -8.07
CA TYR A 105 -10.10 11.84 -6.92
C TYR A 105 -11.19 12.91 -6.78
N ASN A 106 -10.83 14.19 -6.89
CA ASN A 106 -11.80 15.28 -6.83
C ASN A 106 -12.78 15.21 -8.01
N HIS A 107 -12.28 14.97 -9.23
CA HIS A 107 -13.12 14.79 -10.40
C HIS A 107 -14.13 13.65 -10.23
N SER A 108 -13.67 12.47 -9.79
CA SER A 108 -14.53 11.29 -9.61
C SER A 108 -15.53 11.41 -8.46
N THR A 109 -15.25 12.25 -7.46
CA THR A 109 -16.13 12.49 -6.31
C THR A 109 -17.01 13.74 -6.47
N GLY A 110 -17.00 14.40 -7.63
CA GLY A 110 -17.79 15.61 -7.90
C GLY A 110 -17.33 16.85 -7.15
N ARG A 111 -16.07 16.87 -6.69
CA ARG A 111 -15.42 18.02 -6.01
C ARG A 111 -14.70 18.91 -7.02
N GLU A 112 -14.29 20.09 -6.57
CA GLU A 112 -13.48 20.99 -7.39
C GLU A 112 -12.13 20.34 -7.76
N VAL A 113 -11.80 20.32 -9.05
CA VAL A 113 -10.60 19.66 -9.58
C VAL A 113 -9.32 20.47 -9.30
N THR A 114 -9.45 21.75 -8.96
CA THR A 114 -8.34 22.60 -8.54
C THR A 114 -7.71 22.03 -7.27
N VAL A 115 -6.44 21.62 -7.34
CA VAL A 115 -5.67 21.11 -6.21
C VAL A 115 -4.55 22.10 -5.90
N THR A 116 -4.42 22.47 -4.63
CA THR A 116 -3.40 23.39 -4.14
C THR A 116 -2.13 22.65 -3.70
N GLU A 117 -0.98 23.33 -3.70
CA GLU A 117 0.27 22.77 -3.15
C GLU A 117 0.15 22.42 -1.66
N ALA A 118 -0.72 23.12 -0.92
CA ALA A 118 -0.96 22.85 0.50
C ALA A 118 -1.65 21.48 0.69
N GLU A 119 -2.62 21.14 -0.16
CA GLU A 119 -3.28 19.83 -0.14
C GLU A 119 -2.31 18.70 -0.53
N VAL A 120 -1.50 18.91 -1.57
CA VAL A 120 -0.46 17.95 -1.97
C VAL A 120 0.55 17.74 -0.83
N THR A 121 0.98 18.82 -0.18
CA THR A 121 1.92 18.76 0.96
C THR A 121 1.29 18.05 2.16
N LYS A 122 0.02 18.31 2.46
CA LYS A 122 -0.72 17.61 3.53
C LYS A 122 -0.75 16.11 3.26
N LEU A 123 -1.18 15.71 2.06
CA LEU A 123 -1.25 14.29 1.68
C LEU A 123 0.14 13.64 1.68
N TYR A 124 1.17 14.34 1.19
CA TYR A 124 2.56 13.86 1.22
C TYR A 124 3.03 13.51 2.64
N ILE A 125 2.78 14.37 3.63
CA ILE A 125 3.14 14.10 5.03
C ILE A 125 2.43 12.84 5.55
N GLN A 126 1.16 12.66 5.20
CA GLN A 126 0.38 11.49 5.59
C GLN A 126 0.93 10.22 4.95
N VAL A 127 1.22 10.27 3.65
CA VAL A 127 1.81 9.17 2.88
C VAL A 127 3.17 8.78 3.43
N CYS A 128 4.03 9.73 3.81
CA CYS A 128 5.30 9.44 4.48
C CYS A 128 5.11 8.68 5.79
N LYS A 129 4.15 9.10 6.63
CA LYS A 129 3.85 8.42 7.89
C LYS A 129 3.34 6.99 7.64
N PHE A 130 2.41 6.83 6.71
CA PHE A 130 1.86 5.50 6.43
C PHE A 130 2.79 4.60 5.62
N SER A 131 3.74 5.14 4.84
CA SER A 131 4.81 4.35 4.23
C SER A 131 5.66 3.65 5.30
N LEU A 132 5.93 4.32 6.43
CA LEU A 132 6.59 3.68 7.58
C LEU A 132 5.69 2.62 8.22
N ALA A 133 4.40 2.91 8.39
CA ALA A 133 3.42 1.97 8.95
C ALA A 133 3.27 0.70 8.09
N SER A 134 3.16 0.85 6.77
CA SER A 134 3.09 -0.25 5.79
C SER A 134 4.33 -1.13 5.88
N ASN A 135 5.53 -0.55 5.89
CA ASN A 135 6.77 -1.29 6.10
C ASN A 135 6.77 -2.09 7.41
N PHE A 136 6.30 -1.49 8.50
CA PHE A 136 6.22 -2.18 9.78
C PHE A 136 5.22 -3.34 9.76
N LEU A 137 4.05 -3.14 9.15
CA LEU A 137 3.01 -4.15 9.00
C LEU A 137 3.49 -5.35 8.19
N TRP A 138 4.12 -5.13 7.03
CA TRP A 138 4.66 -6.20 6.21
C TRP A 138 5.85 -6.90 6.85
N GLY A 139 6.65 -6.16 7.62
CA GLY A 139 7.69 -6.73 8.47
C GLY A 139 7.11 -7.70 9.51
N LEU A 140 6.06 -7.30 10.24
CA LEU A 140 5.38 -8.17 11.21
C LEU A 140 4.75 -9.39 10.52
N TRP A 141 4.09 -9.19 9.38
CA TRP A 141 3.52 -10.28 8.59
C TRP A 141 4.58 -11.30 8.19
N ALA A 142 5.75 -10.84 7.71
CA ALA A 142 6.85 -11.72 7.35
C ALA A 142 7.44 -12.47 8.55
N ILE A 143 7.56 -11.83 9.72
CA ILE A 143 7.97 -12.51 10.97
C ILE A 143 6.99 -13.63 11.34
N LEU A 144 5.69 -13.40 11.19
CA LEU A 144 4.68 -14.44 11.45
C LEU A 144 4.77 -15.56 10.42
N GLN A 145 4.89 -15.23 9.14
CA GLN A 145 4.97 -16.22 8.07
C GLN A 145 6.24 -17.08 8.15
N SER A 146 7.36 -16.55 8.63
CA SER A 146 8.59 -17.35 8.83
C SER A 146 8.39 -18.52 9.82
N ARG A 147 7.39 -18.43 10.69
CA ARG A 147 7.05 -19.47 11.68
C ARG A 147 5.95 -20.42 11.23
N PHE A 148 5.05 -19.99 10.36
CA PHE A 148 3.80 -20.70 10.07
C PHE A 148 3.54 -21.00 8.59
N SER A 149 4.30 -20.40 7.68
CA SER A 149 4.11 -20.61 6.24
C SER A 149 4.86 -21.83 5.72
N SER A 150 4.28 -22.49 4.72
CA SER A 150 4.97 -23.48 3.89
C SER A 150 5.50 -22.89 2.57
N ILE A 151 5.43 -21.55 2.41
CA ILE A 151 5.88 -20.85 1.20
C ILE A 151 7.42 -20.79 1.19
N ASP A 152 8.02 -21.14 0.06
CA ASP A 152 9.47 -21.02 -0.18
C ASP A 152 9.84 -19.55 -0.47
N PHE A 153 9.93 -18.75 0.60
CA PHE A 153 10.31 -17.34 0.56
C PHE A 153 11.21 -16.99 1.75
N ASP A 154 12.22 -16.16 1.53
CA ASP A 154 13.18 -15.75 2.57
C ASP A 154 12.63 -14.57 3.40
N PHE A 155 11.74 -14.90 4.33
CA PHE A 155 11.08 -13.93 5.20
C PHE A 155 12.06 -13.18 6.11
N GLU A 156 13.13 -13.83 6.59
CA GLU A 156 14.12 -13.20 7.47
C GLU A 156 14.89 -12.08 6.75
N ARG A 157 15.32 -12.35 5.52
CA ARG A 157 16.02 -11.35 4.69
C ARG A 157 15.10 -10.20 4.30
N PHE A 158 13.82 -10.48 4.05
CA PHE A 158 12.82 -9.45 3.76
C PHE A 158 12.67 -8.47 4.94
N VAL A 159 12.48 -8.98 6.16
CA VAL A 159 12.37 -8.17 7.38
C VAL A 159 13.62 -7.32 7.62
N PHE A 160 14.81 -7.92 7.53
CA PHE A 160 16.07 -7.20 7.78
C PHE A 160 16.27 -6.02 6.82
N LYS A 161 15.91 -6.19 5.54
CA LYS A 161 16.00 -5.11 4.56
C LYS A 161 14.97 -4.01 4.81
N MET A 162 13.77 -4.36 5.27
CA MET A 162 12.66 -3.41 5.49
C MET A 162 12.88 -2.49 6.70
N LEU A 163 13.55 -3.00 7.74
CA LEU A 163 13.79 -2.29 9.01
C LEU A 163 15.07 -1.44 9.02
N ASN A 164 16.06 -1.71 8.17
CA ASN A 164 17.34 -0.97 8.12
C ASN A 164 17.39 0.09 6.99
N LYS A 165 16.28 0.77 6.73
CA LYS A 165 16.22 1.91 5.80
C LYS A 165 17.14 3.05 6.22
#